data_AF-A0A5J4RM64-F1
#
_entry.id   AF-A0A5J4RM64-F1
#
_cell.length_a   1.000
_cell.length_b   1.000
_cell.length_c   1.000
_cell.angle_alpha   90.00
_cell.angle_beta   90.00
_cell.angle_gamma   90.00
#
_symmetry.space_group_name_H-M   'P 1'
#
loop_
_entity.id
_entity.type
_entity.pdbx_description
1 polymer ?
#
loop_
_entity_poly.entity_id
_entity_poly.type
_entity_poly.pdbx_seq_one_letter_code
_entity_poly.pdbx_strand_id
1 'polypeptide(L)' 'MDCTREQEYENLVWSDFDLIDELSSGAFGRILLMNRKINNKKVIIKRLPYVNAAKKKMA' A
#
# COMPACT_ATOMS: atom_id res chain seq x y z
N MET A 1 22.14 -7.21 6.14
CA MET A 1 21.18 -6.68 5.14
C MET A 1 20.98 -5.22 5.49
N ASP A 2 21.73 -4.34 4.85
CA ASP A 2 21.57 -2.90 5.04
C ASP A 2 20.24 -2.47 4.45
N CYS A 3 19.28 -2.19 5.32
CA CYS A 3 18.00 -1.60 4.96
C CYS A 3 18.20 -0.07 4.99
N THR A 4 19.00 0.45 4.06
CA THR A 4 19.13 1.89 3.86
C THR A 4 17.79 2.41 3.35
N ARG A 5 17.03 3.05 4.26
CA ARG A 5 15.77 3.72 3.96
C ARG A 5 16.05 4.81 2.93
N GLU A 6 15.70 4.59 1.66
CA GLU A 6 15.64 5.65 0.66
C GLU A 6 14.67 6.73 1.17
N GLN A 7 15.16 7.97 1.37
CA GLN A 7 14.39 9.12 1.86
C GLN A 7 13.30 9.62 0.88
N GLU A 8 13.00 8.87 -0.19
CA GLU A 8 12.13 9.30 -1.30
C GLU A 8 10.62 9.21 -1.03
N TYR A 9 10.19 8.92 0.21
CA TYR A 9 8.77 8.73 0.53
C TYR A 9 8.06 9.97 1.07
N GLU A 10 8.73 11.11 1.17
CA GLU A 10 8.06 12.36 1.56
C GLU A 10 7.09 12.81 0.46
N ASN A 11 5.81 12.99 0.83
CA ASN A 11 4.72 13.54 0.00
C ASN A 11 4.21 12.66 -1.17
N LEU A 12 4.33 11.35 -1.09
CA LEU A 12 3.68 10.46 -2.07
C LEU A 12 2.16 10.39 -1.85
N VAL A 13 1.40 10.62 -2.92
CA VAL A 13 -0.06 10.50 -2.93
C VAL A 13 -0.50 9.32 -3.79
N TRP A 14 -1.71 8.82 -3.57
CA TRP A 14 -2.24 7.66 -4.29
C TRP A 14 -2.21 7.81 -5.82
N SER A 15 -2.44 9.03 -6.33
CA SER A 15 -2.44 9.34 -7.75
C SER A 15 -1.08 9.21 -8.44
N ASP A 16 0.00 9.15 -7.67
CA ASP A 16 1.37 8.95 -8.19
C ASP A 16 1.61 7.51 -8.65
N PHE A 17 0.65 6.63 -8.43
CA PHE A 17 0.76 5.21 -8.70
C PHE A 17 -0.36 4.71 -9.61
N ASP A 18 -0.02 3.78 -10.50
CA ASP A 18 -0.98 3.01 -11.28
C ASP A 18 -1.09 1.60 -10.71
N LEU A 19 -2.31 1.09 -10.56
CA LEU A 19 -2.56 -0.28 -10.13
C LEU A 19 -2.23 -1.24 -11.26
N ILE A 20 -1.36 -2.21 -11.00
CA ILE A 20 -1.05 -3.31 -11.91
C ILE A 20 -1.92 -4.51 -11.57
N ASP A 21 -1.87 -4.97 -10.31
CA ASP A 21 -2.56 -6.19 -9.88
C ASP A 21 -2.85 -6.22 -8.37
N GLU A 22 -3.85 -7.01 -7.96
CA GLU A 22 -4.13 -7.33 -6.56
C GLU A 22 -3.53 -8.71 -6.23
N LEU A 23 -2.38 -8.72 -5.55
CA LEU A 23 -1.63 -9.95 -5.29
C LEU A 23 -2.28 -10.84 -4.22
N SER A 24 -2.97 -10.24 -3.26
CA SER A 24 -3.60 -10.96 -2.16
C SER A 24 -4.63 -10.08 -1.45
N SER A 25 -5.71 -10.71 -0.96
CA SER A 25 -6.66 -10.11 -0.05
C SER A 25 -6.92 -11.01 1.15
N GLY A 26 -7.13 -10.41 2.32
CA GLY A 26 -7.44 -11.14 3.56
C GLY A 26 -8.01 -10.23 4.64
N ALA A 27 -8.17 -10.78 5.84
CA ALA A 27 -8.77 -10.09 6.98
C ALA A 27 -8.05 -8.77 7.34
N PHE A 28 -6.74 -8.69 7.06
CA PHE A 28 -5.91 -7.52 7.35
C PHE A 28 -5.72 -6.61 6.13
N GLY A 29 -6.57 -6.71 5.11
CA GLY A 29 -6.58 -5.85 3.95
C GLY A 29 -6.00 -6.48 2.69
N ARG A 30 -5.57 -5.62 1.77
CA ARG A 30 -5.19 -5.99 0.41
C ARG A 30 -3.74 -5.64 0.12
N ILE A 31 -3.07 -6.47 -0.66
CA ILE A 31 -1.72 -6.27 -1.16
C ILE A 31 -1.82 -5.96 -2.65
N LEU A 32 -1.34 -4.77 -3.02
CA LEU A 32 -1.45 -4.25 -4.38
C LEU A 32 -0.07 -4.09 -4.98
N LEU A 33 0.13 -4.62 -6.19
CA LEU A 33 1.27 -4.33 -7.02
C LEU A 33 0.97 -3.06 -7.81
N MET A 34 1.83 -2.05 -7.65
CA MET A 34 1.63 -0.72 -8.23
C MET A 34 2.88 -0.29 -9.02
N ASN A 35 2.68 0.54 -10.04
CA ASN A 35 3.75 1.24 -10.75
C ASN A 35 3.84 2.68 -10.25
N ARG A 36 5.01 3.14 -9.79
CA ARG A 36 5.23 4.56 -9.47
C ARG A 36 5.51 5.33 -10.76
N LYS A 37 4.70 6.34 -11.07
CA LYS A 37 4.74 7.07 -12.35
C LYS A 37 6.05 7.80 -12.61
N ILE A 38 6.64 8.40 -11.57
CA ILE A 38 7.81 9.27 -11.73
C ILE A 38 9.07 8.53 -12.21
N ASN A 39 9.22 7.26 -11.85
CA ASN A 39 10.44 6.48 -12.12
C ASN A 39 10.16 5.06 -12.61
N ASN A 40 8.90 4.72 -12.91
CA ASN A 40 8.45 3.38 -13.32
C ASN A 40 8.92 2.25 -12.39
N LYS A 41 9.16 2.56 -11.10
CA LYS A 41 9.53 1.57 -10.10
C LYS A 41 8.28 0.82 -9.65
N LYS A 42 8.34 -0.52 -9.74
CA LYS A 42 7.30 -1.38 -9.17
C LYS A 42 7.41 -1.37 -7.65
N VAL A 43 6.28 -1.12 -6.99
CA VAL A 43 6.18 -1.07 -5.53
C VAL A 43 4.99 -1.88 -5.04
N ILE A 44 5.03 -2.28 -3.78
CA ILE A 44 3.92 -2.95 -3.10
C ILE A 44 3.24 -1.94 -2.17
N ILE A 45 1.93 -1.75 -2.32
CA ILE A 45 1.12 -0.97 -1.39
C ILE A 45 0.17 -1.89 -0.63
N LYS A 46 0.24 -1.87 0.71
CA LYS A 46 -0.70 -2.58 1.58
C LYS A 46 -1.84 -1.66 2.00
N ARG A 47 -3.05 -1.92 1.50
CA ARG A 47 -4.25 -1.18 1.86
C ARG A 47 -4.96 -1.84 3.03
N LEU A 48 -4.92 -1.20 4.19
CA LEU A 48 -5.63 -1.65 5.38
C LEU A 48 -7.06 -1.05 5.37
N PRO A 49 -8.12 -1.86 5.59
CA PRO A 49 -9.44 -1.32 5.85
C PRO A 49 -9.41 -0.68 7.25
N TYR A 50 -9.29 0.65 7.31
CA TYR A 50 -9.36 1.36 8.58
C TYR A 50 -10.81 1.35 9.07
N VAL A 51 -11.16 0.36 9.89
CA VAL A 51 -12.45 0.32 10.59
C VAL A 51 -12.26 0.84 12.02
N ASN A 52 -12.88 2.01 12.27
CA ASN A 52 -12.97 2.64 13.58
C ASN A 52 -13.42 1.64 14.66
N ALA A 53 -12.79 1.71 15.84
CA ALA A 53 -12.88 0.75 16.95
C ALA A 53 -14.32 0.38 17.37
N ALA A 54 -15.31 1.22 17.09
CA ALA A 54 -16.73 0.94 17.35
C ALA A 54 -17.30 -0.27 16.59
N LYS A 55 -16.74 -0.66 15.42
CA LYS A 55 -17.23 -1.79 14.62
C LYS A 55 -16.64 -3.16 15.00
N LYS A 56 -15.75 -3.22 16.00
CA LYS A 56 -15.08 -4.46 16.43
C LYS A 56 -15.93 -5.38 17.31
N LYS A 57 -17.13 -4.96 17.73
CA LYS A 57 -18.00 -5.70 18.67
C LYS A 57 -18.91 -6.77 18.04
N MET A 58 -18.86 -6.98 16.72
CA MET A 58 -19.73 -7.96 16.03
C MET A 58 -18.95 -8.91 15.12
N ALA A 59 -17.81 -9.40 15.59
CA ALA A 59 -17.15 -10.58 15.02
C ALA A 59 -16.97 -11.62 16.12
#